data_AF-A0A9J6P8T6-F1
#
_entry.id   AF-A0A9J6P8T6-F1
#
_cell.length_a   1.000
_cell.length_b   1.000
_cell.length_c   1.000
_cell.angle_alpha   90.00
_cell.angle_beta   90.00
_cell.angle_gamma   90.00
#
_symmetry.space_group_name_H-M   'P 1'
#
loop_
_entity.id
_entity.type
_entity.pdbx_description
1 polymer ?
#
loop_
_entity_poly.entity_id
_entity_poly.type
_entity_poly.pdbx_seq_one_letter_code
_entity_poly.pdbx_strand_id
1 'polypeptide(L)'
;MKHIKAKNVLPEDVIKIIQEYIDGDYIYIPRKNSNQKSWGEKNGIKEELKNRNIEIFNRFIQGITIKGLAQEYYLSEQSIRRIVNHENTLRS
;
A
#
# COMPACT_ATOMS: atom_id res chain seq x y z
N MET A 1 0.66 14.59 -0.86
CA MET A 1 2.04 15.05 -1.13
C MET A 1 1.95 16.44 -1.73
N LYS A 2 2.80 17.40 -1.34
CA LYS A 2 2.79 18.74 -1.91
C LYS A 2 3.38 18.67 -3.33
N HIS A 3 2.68 19.20 -4.32
CA HIS A 3 3.21 19.33 -5.68
C HIS A 3 4.37 20.33 -5.68
N ILE A 4 5.48 19.97 -6.33
CA ILE A 4 6.66 20.82 -6.46
C ILE A 4 6.85 21.15 -7.93
N LYS A 5 7.09 22.43 -8.25
CA LYS A 5 7.33 22.87 -9.63
C LYS A 5 8.67 22.33 -10.09
N ALA A 6 8.71 21.69 -11.26
CA ALA A 6 9.93 21.12 -11.85
C ALA A 6 11.07 22.14 -11.91
N LYS A 7 10.78 23.38 -12.35
CA LYS A 7 11.74 24.50 -12.39
C LYS A 7 12.38 24.89 -11.05
N ASN A 8 11.83 24.44 -9.93
CA ASN A 8 12.39 24.71 -8.61
C ASN A 8 13.38 23.62 -8.14
N VAL A 9 13.37 22.45 -8.78
CA VAL A 9 14.12 21.26 -8.30
C VAL A 9 14.95 20.57 -9.37
N LEU A 10 14.67 20.80 -10.64
CA LEU A 10 15.40 20.22 -11.76
C LEU A 10 16.27 21.28 -12.46
N PRO A 11 17.48 20.92 -12.91
CA PRO A 11 18.28 21.72 -13.82
C PRO A 11 17.55 22.01 -15.15
N GLU A 12 17.90 23.12 -15.81
CA GLU A 12 17.23 23.58 -17.04
C GLU A 12 17.42 22.60 -18.22
N ASP A 13 18.62 22.02 -18.35
CA ASP A 13 18.95 20.99 -19.33
C ASP A 13 18.07 19.74 -19.17
N VAL A 14 17.81 19.32 -17.94
CA VAL A 14 16.91 18.19 -17.65
C VAL A 14 15.46 18.53 -18.02
N ILE A 15 15.02 19.77 -17.78
CA ILE A 15 13.67 20.21 -18.17
C ILE A 15 13.52 20.20 -19.69
N LYS A 16 14.52 20.68 -20.44
CA LYS A 16 14.51 20.63 -21.91
C LYS A 16 14.37 19.21 -22.44
N ILE A 17 15.13 18.27 -21.87
CA ILE A 17 15.02 16.85 -22.25
C ILE A 17 13.61 16.33 -21.96
N ILE A 18 13.02 16.61 -20.79
CA ILE A 18 11.66 16.17 -20.47
C ILE A 18 10.64 16.74 -21.48
N GLN A 19 10.80 18.02 -21.87
CA GLN A 19 9.92 18.69 -22.84
C GLN A 19 9.98 18.08 -24.24
N GLU A 20 11.06 17.38 -24.62
CA GLU A 20 11.10 16.60 -25.86
C GLU A 20 10.11 15.43 -25.86
N TYR A 21 9.72 14.93 -24.68
CA TYR A 21 8.78 13.81 -24.54
C TYR A 21 7.39 14.26 -24.09
N ILE A 22 7.29 15.26 -23.22
CA ILE A 22 6.05 15.72 -22.59
C ILE A 22 6.16 17.23 -22.30
N ASP A 23 5.26 18.06 -22.85
CA ASP A 23 5.21 19.51 -22.58
C ASP A 23 3.81 19.94 -22.09
N GLY A 24 3.75 20.58 -20.92
CA GLY A 24 2.52 21.08 -20.30
C GLY A 24 1.78 20.12 -19.36
N ASP A 25 2.17 18.86 -19.28
CA ASP A 25 1.50 17.83 -18.47
C ASP A 25 2.20 17.48 -17.15
N TYR A 26 1.46 16.81 -16.25
CA TYR A 26 1.99 16.29 -14.99
C TYR A 26 2.59 14.90 -15.16
N ILE A 27 3.87 14.76 -14.80
CA ILE A 27 4.57 13.46 -14.76
C ILE A 27 4.75 12.96 -13.32
N TYR A 28 4.44 11.68 -13.08
CA TYR A 28 4.78 11.02 -11.83
C TYR A 28 6.21 10.47 -11.90
N ILE A 29 7.07 10.87 -10.97
CA ILE A 29 8.42 10.31 -10.82
C ILE A 29 8.39 9.23 -9.75
N PRO A 30 8.57 7.94 -10.09
CA PRO A 30 8.65 6.87 -9.12
C PRO A 30 9.79 7.09 -8.12
N ARG A 31 9.62 6.58 -6.89
CA ARG A 31 10.69 6.62 -5.90
C ARG A 31 11.87 5.77 -6.35
N LYS A 32 13.08 6.29 -6.22
CA LYS A 32 14.33 5.53 -6.42
C LYS A 32 14.29 4.25 -5.57
N ASN A 33 14.75 3.12 -6.11
CA ASN A 33 14.76 1.82 -5.43
C ASN A 33 15.55 1.83 -4.10
N SER A 34 16.58 2.67 -3.97
CA SER A 34 17.30 2.87 -2.71
C SER A 34 16.51 3.63 -1.62
N ASN A 35 15.37 4.22 -2.00
CA ASN A 35 14.37 4.83 -1.12
C ASN A 35 13.03 4.06 -1.16
N GLN A 36 12.99 2.87 -1.78
CA GLN A 36 11.91 1.91 -1.57
C GLN A 36 12.06 1.32 -0.17
N LYS A 37 11.74 2.11 0.85
CA LYS A 37 11.19 1.54 2.07
C LYS A 37 9.79 1.08 1.70
N SER A 38 9.55 -0.21 1.79
CA SER A 38 8.23 -0.79 1.48
C SER A 38 7.16 -0.02 2.24
N TRP A 39 6.01 0.22 1.61
CA TRP A 39 4.89 0.89 2.26
C TRP A 39 4.61 0.26 3.64
N GLY A 40 4.65 1.06 4.70
CA GLY A 40 4.35 0.64 6.08
C GLY A 40 5.53 0.32 7.01
N GLU A 41 6.79 0.33 6.55
CA GLU A 41 7.95 0.04 7.42
C GLU A 41 8.29 1.15 8.42
N LYS A 42 7.91 2.41 8.15
CA LYS A 42 8.35 3.54 9.00
C LYS A 42 7.64 3.62 10.36
N ASN A 43 6.49 2.96 10.51
CA ASN A 43 5.61 3.14 11.67
C ASN A 43 5.20 1.82 12.36
N GLY A 44 5.79 0.66 12.02
CA GLY A 44 5.37 -0.65 12.55
C GLY A 44 4.00 -1.15 12.04
N ILE A 45 3.24 -0.28 11.36
CA ILE A 45 1.90 -0.55 10.83
C ILE A 45 1.86 -1.78 9.92
N LYS A 46 2.91 -2.04 9.12
CA LYS A 46 2.96 -3.22 8.25
C LYS A 46 2.95 -4.52 9.07
N GLU A 47 3.66 -4.54 10.18
CA GLU A 47 3.78 -5.70 11.05
C GLU A 47 2.53 -5.87 11.91
N GLU A 48 1.97 -4.77 12.41
CA GLU A 48 0.68 -4.76 13.11
C GLU A 48 -0.46 -5.28 12.23
N LEU A 49 -0.54 -4.81 10.98
CA LEU A 49 -1.53 -5.28 10.01
C LEU A 49 -1.34 -6.77 9.68
N LYS A 50 -0.09 -7.23 9.59
CA LYS A 50 0.22 -8.65 9.36
C LYS A 50 -0.24 -9.49 10.55
N ASN A 51 0.08 -9.08 11.77
CA ASN A 51 -0.31 -9.78 12.99
C ASN A 51 -1.84 -9.84 13.13
N ARG A 52 -2.52 -8.72 12.89
CA ARG A 52 -3.99 -8.66 12.87
C ARG A 52 -4.59 -9.61 11.83
N ASN A 53 -4.03 -9.64 10.62
CA ASN A 53 -4.55 -10.51 9.56
C ASN A 53 -4.37 -12.00 9.90
N ILE A 54 -3.24 -12.38 10.50
CA ILE A 54 -3.00 -13.74 11.01
C ILE A 54 -4.02 -14.09 12.10
N GLU A 55 -4.30 -13.17 13.03
CA GLU A 55 -5.29 -13.38 14.08
C GLU A 55 -6.71 -13.56 13.51
N ILE A 56 -7.11 -12.70 12.56
CA ILE A 56 -8.40 -12.81 11.85
C ILE A 56 -8.54 -14.19 11.20
N PHE A 57 -7.49 -14.68 10.54
CA PHE A 57 -7.49 -16.01 9.92
C PHE A 57 -7.59 -17.14 10.96
N ASN A 58 -6.83 -17.06 12.07
CA ASN A 58 -6.88 -18.04 13.15
C ASN A 58 -8.27 -18.11 13.80
N ARG A 59 -8.94 -16.97 13.96
CA ARG A 59 -10.33 -16.92 14.47
C ARG A 59 -11.34 -17.45 13.46
N PHE A 60 -11.12 -17.22 12.17
CA PHE A 60 -11.94 -17.78 11.11
C PHE A 60 -11.88 -19.32 11.09
N ILE A 61 -10.69 -19.93 11.19
CA ILE A 61 -10.54 -21.40 11.25
C ILE A 61 -11.14 -22.00 12.53
N GLN A 62 -11.28 -21.21 13.60
CA GLN A 62 -11.99 -21.59 14.83
C GLN A 62 -13.52 -21.51 14.70
N GLY A 63 -14.03 -21.14 13.51
CA GLY A 63 -15.47 -21.13 13.21
C GLY A 63 -16.16 -19.78 13.39
N ILE A 64 -15.43 -18.69 13.69
CA ILE A 64 -16.03 -17.36 13.75
C ILE A 64 -16.45 -16.93 12.33
N THR A 65 -17.71 -16.51 12.21
CA THR A 65 -18.26 -16.10 10.91
C THR A 65 -17.60 -14.82 10.39
N ILE A 66 -17.59 -14.65 9.06
CA ILE A 66 -17.08 -13.44 8.39
C ILE A 66 -17.78 -12.18 8.92
N LYS A 67 -19.08 -12.25 9.17
CA LYS A 67 -19.86 -11.15 9.74
C LYS A 67 -19.41 -10.82 11.17
N GLY A 68 -19.15 -11.84 12.00
CA GLY A 68 -18.62 -11.65 13.36
C GLY A 68 -17.24 -10.98 13.36
N LEU A 69 -16.33 -11.44 12.51
CA LEU A 69 -15.00 -10.84 12.34
C LEU A 69 -15.09 -9.40 11.80
N ALA A 70 -16.01 -9.13 10.86
CA ALA A 70 -16.23 -7.79 10.34
C ALA A 70 -16.64 -6.81 11.44
N GLN A 71 -17.52 -7.23 12.35
CA GLN A 71 -17.94 -6.44 13.50
C GLN A 71 -16.80 -6.26 14.52
N GLU A 72 -16.09 -7.32 14.88
CA GLU A 72 -15.04 -7.29 15.90
C GLU A 72 -13.85 -6.41 15.49
N TYR A 73 -13.42 -6.49 14.24
CA TYR A 73 -12.27 -5.75 13.73
C TYR A 73 -12.64 -4.43 13.05
N TYR A 74 -13.91 -4.04 13.05
CA TYR A 74 -14.43 -2.83 12.39
C TYR A 74 -14.05 -2.77 10.90
N LEU A 75 -14.18 -3.89 10.21
CA LEU A 75 -13.87 -4.04 8.79
C LEU A 75 -15.13 -4.43 7.99
N SER A 76 -15.11 -4.19 6.69
CA SER A 76 -16.15 -4.74 5.81
C SER A 76 -15.98 -6.26 5.66
N GLU A 77 -17.09 -6.99 5.45
CA GLU A 77 -17.03 -8.43 5.16
C GLU A 77 -16.15 -8.76 3.95
N GLN A 78 -16.12 -7.88 2.95
CA GLN A 78 -15.24 -8.02 1.78
C GLN A 78 -13.75 -7.95 2.16
N SER A 79 -13.40 -7.07 3.11
CA SER A 79 -12.04 -6.96 3.62
C SER A 79 -11.63 -8.22 4.38
N ILE A 80 -12.53 -8.76 5.22
CA ILE A 80 -12.31 -10.03 5.92
C ILE A 80 -12.12 -11.18 4.93
N ARG A 81 -12.99 -11.32 3.91
CA ARG A 81 -12.85 -12.33 2.85
C ARG A 81 -11.50 -12.26 2.16
N ARG A 82 -11.05 -11.04 1.82
CA ARG A 82 -9.75 -10.83 1.18
C ARG A 82 -8.60 -11.26 2.10
N ILE A 83 -8.66 -10.93 3.38
CA ILE A 83 -7.66 -11.34 4.37
C ILE A 83 -7.61 -12.86 4.48
N VAL A 84 -8.76 -13.51 4.67
CA VAL A 84 -8.85 -14.97 4.79
C VAL A 84 -8.30 -15.68 3.55
N ASN A 85 -8.69 -15.24 2.35
CA ASN A 85 -8.21 -15.83 1.10
C ASN A 85 -6.69 -15.65 0.91
N HIS A 86 -6.17 -14.48 1.28
CA HIS A 86 -4.74 -14.19 1.20
C HIS A 86 -3.93 -15.08 2.14
N GLU A 87 -4.33 -15.19 3.42
CA GLU A 87 -3.66 -16.03 4.41
C GLU A 87 -3.77 -17.52 4.06
N ASN A 88 -4.89 -17.96 3.49
CA ASN A 88 -5.07 -19.33 3.02
C ASN A 88 -4.10 -19.67 1.87
N THR A 89 -3.90 -18.73 0.93
CA THR A 89 -2.97 -18.89 -0.20
C THR A 89 -1.51 -18.96 0.27
N LEU A 90 -1.15 -18.20 1.32
CA LEU A 90 0.21 -18.23 1.87
C LEU A 90 0.54 -19.52 2.64
N ARG A 91 -0.47 -20.29 3.04
CA ARG A 91 -0.35 -21.51 3.85
C ARG A 91 -0.62 -22.79 3.07
N SER A 92 -1.02 -22.68 1.81
CA SER A 92 -1.17 -23.79 0.85
C SER A 92 0.14 -24.03 0.12
#